data_AF-A0A194X9P6-F1
#
_entry.id   AF-A0A194X9P6-F1
#
_cell.length_a   1.000
_cell.length_b   1.000
_cell.length_c   1.000
_cell.angle_alpha   90.00
_cell.angle_beta   90.00
_cell.angle_gamma   90.00
#
_symmetry.space_group_name_H-M   'P 1'
#
loop_
_entity.id
_entity.type
_entity.pdbx_description
1 polymer ?
#
loop_
_entity_poly.entity_id
_entity_poly.type
_entity_poly.pdbx_seq_one_letter_code
_entity_poly.pdbx_strand_id
1 'polypeptide(L)'
;MADRKRSQLTMSSPPSPHKRAKISPNTYELRQIFGEAKMLLDNSANKTWTMTHESEQKFFILFDERGEHVQAILTAPFSSIDYTIGDPKVIAHSHHQDRNLNPRQLYMEFSDPQQSANFVEDMVSTCNLKARRRETDYLSKAFTILENNKFDHTRSISKRIAEEQPEDVRLTLARSPGVRHANKPSPDSGMSTATNSQIAPLDRSSTKRNVVSLEKDFERDGTDELTVYNTGTPEQRHNLQEVIQVLAGQRLEALFEEDQKLVELTKTSITLYQGMRMPVFIEQLEMLPNVQISRQPNQAFTLAFLKRVLGGHARAEGCYAVPPKSRTNRLFPDVIAFKALNPNHDPLLPRHPGQHGAQISCIPRSGDESLGEFPLFIQHSEGGYRYFGYYREPRELDLIGGSEISQVPKHVNQYWAKYLGRATRHTPKSQMALNALVHGWPRVAIGWLPKGRKDLLAYDPDIVEDDDDLAIQRPITEAEAEEIEEARVLEALEKADNGRGETFRLWYEYLECVSYDQEFYKKLVIKQHEFNT
;
A
#
# COMPACT_ATOMS: atom_id res chain seq x y z
N MET A 1 -19.87 32.01 71.88
CA MET A 1 -20.41 32.35 70.54
C MET A 1 -19.36 31.95 69.52
N ALA A 2 -19.52 30.76 68.93
CA ALA A 2 -18.62 30.22 67.92
C ALA A 2 -19.51 29.62 66.82
N ASP A 3 -19.55 30.27 65.66
CA ASP A 3 -20.36 29.88 64.52
C ASP A 3 -19.67 28.79 63.70
N ARG A 4 -20.27 27.60 63.69
CA ARG A 4 -19.98 26.50 62.76
C ARG A 4 -20.84 26.67 61.52
N LYS A 5 -20.26 27.09 60.39
CA LYS A 5 -20.88 26.94 59.07
C LYS A 5 -20.68 25.50 58.57
N ARG A 6 -21.80 24.79 58.40
CA ARG A 6 -21.91 23.43 57.89
C ARG A 6 -22.23 23.53 56.39
N SER A 7 -21.26 23.22 55.53
CA SER A 7 -21.45 23.11 54.08
C SER A 7 -22.28 21.85 53.78
N GLN A 8 -23.47 22.02 53.22
CA GLN A 8 -24.29 20.94 52.70
C GLN A 8 -23.74 20.51 51.33
N LEU A 9 -23.35 19.24 51.20
CA LEU A 9 -23.18 18.58 49.90
C LEU A 9 -24.56 18.40 49.28
N THR A 10 -24.81 19.04 48.14
CA THR A 10 -25.93 18.75 47.26
C THR A 10 -25.66 17.43 46.54
N MET A 11 -26.36 16.37 46.92
CA MET A 11 -26.42 15.14 46.13
C MET A 11 -27.22 15.41 44.86
N SER A 12 -26.53 15.44 43.72
CA SER A 12 -27.16 15.47 42.39
C SER A 12 -27.97 14.19 42.18
N SER A 13 -29.26 14.33 41.92
CA SER A 13 -30.14 13.22 41.54
C SER A 13 -29.62 12.54 40.26
N PRO A 14 -29.77 11.21 40.13
CA PRO A 14 -29.40 10.49 38.91
C PRO A 14 -30.22 11.02 37.72
N PRO A 15 -29.64 11.09 36.51
CA PRO A 15 -30.35 11.55 35.33
C PRO A 15 -31.57 10.66 35.06
N SER A 16 -32.70 11.31 34.85
CA SER A 16 -33.97 10.67 34.52
C SER A 16 -33.82 9.88 33.21
N PRO A 17 -34.34 8.63 33.11
CA PRO A 17 -34.24 7.84 31.88
C PRO A 17 -34.95 8.59 30.75
N HIS A 18 -34.17 9.06 29.77
CA HIS A 18 -34.70 9.69 28.57
C HIS A 18 -35.72 8.73 27.94
N LYS A 19 -36.94 9.22 27.70
CA LYS A 19 -37.96 8.49 26.94
C LYS A 19 -37.36 8.18 25.57
N ARG A 20 -36.96 6.92 25.34
CA ARG A 20 -36.47 6.45 24.03
C ARG A 20 -37.51 6.82 22.98
N ALA A 21 -37.11 7.56 21.96
CA ALA A 21 -37.94 7.82 20.80
C ALA A 21 -38.41 6.47 20.23
N LYS A 22 -39.62 6.40 19.68
CA LYS A 22 -40.09 5.20 18.98
C LYS A 22 -39.11 4.92 17.85
N ILE A 23 -38.37 3.82 17.99
CA ILE A 23 -37.44 3.32 16.98
C ILE A 23 -38.26 3.01 15.73
N SER A 24 -37.84 3.54 14.58
CA SER A 24 -38.45 3.24 13.29
C SER A 24 -38.43 1.73 13.01
N PRO A 25 -39.44 1.18 12.33
CA PRO A 25 -39.30 -0.15 11.73
C PRO A 25 -38.06 -0.10 10.84
N ASN A 26 -37.20 -1.13 10.91
CA ASN A 26 -35.91 -1.24 10.19
C ASN A 26 -34.69 -0.56 10.83
N THR A 27 -34.80 -0.07 12.07
CA THR A 27 -33.64 0.41 12.82
C THR A 27 -33.25 -0.59 13.90
N TYR A 28 -31.99 -1.02 13.87
CA TYR A 28 -31.42 -2.00 14.79
C TYR A 28 -30.35 -1.38 15.66
N GLU A 29 -30.33 -1.74 16.94
CA GLU A 29 -29.29 -1.33 17.88
C GLU A 29 -28.15 -2.36 17.87
N LEU A 30 -26.92 -1.92 17.58
CA LEU A 30 -25.72 -2.74 17.53
C LEU A 30 -24.79 -2.44 18.71
N ARG A 31 -24.20 -3.49 19.28
CA ARG A 31 -23.08 -3.40 20.24
C ARG A 31 -21.75 -3.39 19.51
N GLN A 32 -21.58 -4.29 18.54
CA GLN A 32 -20.32 -4.48 17.83
C GLN A 32 -20.55 -4.92 16.38
N ILE A 33 -19.61 -4.55 15.51
CA ILE A 33 -19.57 -5.01 14.13
C ILE A 33 -18.13 -5.24 13.67
N PHE A 34 -17.87 -6.37 13.03
CA PHE A 34 -16.56 -6.72 12.48
C PHE A 34 -16.69 -7.08 11.00
N GLY A 35 -15.81 -6.52 10.17
CA GLY A 35 -15.60 -6.96 8.79
C GLY A 35 -14.23 -7.60 8.63
N GLU A 36 -14.07 -8.49 7.63
CA GLU A 36 -12.81 -9.19 7.35
C GLU A 36 -11.60 -8.27 7.14
N ALA A 37 -11.81 -7.05 6.62
CA ALA A 37 -10.72 -6.13 6.30
C ALA A 37 -10.51 -5.01 7.35
N LYS A 38 -11.48 -4.77 8.25
CA LYS A 38 -11.41 -3.68 9.24
C LYS A 38 -12.29 -3.99 10.45
N MET A 39 -11.82 -3.66 11.64
CA MET A 39 -12.73 -3.26 12.72
C MET A 39 -13.40 -1.96 12.30
N LEU A 40 -14.67 -2.03 11.92
CA LEU A 40 -15.43 -0.83 11.54
C LEU A 40 -15.77 0.02 12.76
N LEU A 41 -15.95 -0.60 13.93
CA LEU A 41 -16.30 0.10 15.18
C LEU A 41 -15.39 -0.40 16.31
N ASP A 42 -14.64 0.52 16.92
CA ASP A 42 -13.79 0.20 18.08
C ASP A 42 -14.64 -0.17 19.29
N ASN A 43 -14.12 -1.07 20.13
CA ASN A 43 -14.75 -1.57 21.35
C ASN A 43 -14.66 -0.50 22.46
N SER A 44 -15.16 0.71 22.20
CA SER A 44 -15.37 1.69 23.26
C SER A 44 -16.61 1.23 24.03
N ALA A 45 -16.39 0.71 25.23
CA ALA A 45 -17.29 -0.12 26.03
C ALA A 45 -18.70 0.45 26.38
N ASN A 46 -19.13 1.56 25.78
CA ASN A 46 -20.40 2.23 26.07
C ASN A 46 -21.11 2.86 24.86
N LYS A 47 -20.68 2.59 23.61
CA LYS A 47 -21.34 3.17 22.43
C LYS A 47 -22.36 2.22 21.83
N THR A 48 -23.64 2.60 21.89
CA THR A 48 -24.71 1.96 21.11
C THR A 48 -24.75 2.59 19.73
N TRP A 49 -24.62 1.77 18.70
CA TRP A 49 -24.74 2.19 17.30
C TRP A 49 -26.14 1.88 16.81
N THR A 50 -26.63 2.68 15.87
CA THR A 50 -27.89 2.36 15.19
C THR A 50 -27.62 2.08 13.73
N MET A 51 -28.23 1.01 13.24
CA MET A 51 -28.15 0.61 11.84
C MET A 51 -29.54 0.68 11.26
N THR A 52 -29.73 1.45 10.19
CA THR A 52 -31.00 1.51 9.48
C THR A 52 -30.86 0.81 8.13
N HIS A 53 -31.80 -0.07 7.84
CA HIS A 53 -31.89 -0.74 6.55
C HIS A 53 -32.71 0.09 5.56
N GLU A 54 -32.06 0.55 4.49
CA GLU A 54 -32.72 1.27 3.40
C GLU A 54 -33.20 0.28 2.34
N SER A 55 -34.43 -0.20 2.53
CA SER A 55 -34.98 -1.32 1.76
C SER A 55 -35.00 -1.11 0.24
N GLU A 56 -35.21 0.13 -0.23
CA GLU A 56 -35.28 0.43 -1.67
C GLU A 56 -33.92 0.30 -2.36
N GLN A 57 -32.86 0.70 -1.64
CA GLN A 57 -31.52 0.79 -2.18
C GLN A 57 -30.61 -0.38 -1.71
N LYS A 58 -31.13 -1.27 -0.86
CA LYS A 58 -30.47 -2.50 -0.38
C LYS A 58 -29.12 -2.25 0.30
N PHE A 59 -29.00 -1.13 1.01
CA PHE A 59 -27.81 -0.84 1.83
C PHE A 59 -28.19 -0.54 3.27
N PHE A 60 -27.16 -0.55 4.11
CA PHE A 60 -27.28 -0.22 5.52
C PHE A 60 -26.49 1.03 5.83
N ILE A 61 -27.11 1.89 6.62
CA ILE A 61 -26.50 3.11 7.13
C ILE A 61 -26.20 2.91 8.60
N LEU A 62 -24.94 3.11 8.98
CA LEU A 62 -24.56 3.22 10.38
C LEU A 62 -24.65 4.67 10.84
N PHE A 63 -25.25 4.83 12.01
CA PHE A 63 -25.25 6.07 12.76
C PHE A 63 -24.58 5.85 14.11
N ASP A 64 -23.85 6.86 14.56
CA ASP A 64 -23.24 6.87 15.89
C ASP A 64 -24.28 7.13 16.99
N GLU A 65 -23.80 7.21 18.23
CA GLU A 65 -24.59 7.52 19.42
C GLU A 65 -25.30 8.90 19.38
N ARG A 66 -24.85 9.80 18.49
CA ARG A 66 -25.43 11.13 18.28
C ARG A 66 -26.44 11.14 17.14
N GLY A 67 -26.60 10.02 16.42
CA GLY A 67 -27.44 9.92 15.23
C GLY A 67 -26.77 10.47 13.97
N GLU A 68 -25.46 10.73 14.01
CA GLU A 68 -24.71 11.23 12.86
C GLU A 68 -24.34 10.06 11.94
N HIS A 69 -24.44 10.27 10.63
CA HIS A 69 -24.10 9.28 9.63
C HIS A 69 -22.59 8.99 9.66
N VAL A 70 -22.22 7.74 9.92
CA VAL A 70 -20.81 7.32 10.00
C VAL A 70 -20.36 6.73 8.69
N GLN A 71 -21.09 5.71 8.21
CA GLN A 71 -20.68 4.95 7.04
C GLN A 71 -21.85 4.14 6.46
N ALA A 72 -21.94 4.11 5.14
CA ALA A 72 -22.72 3.09 4.42
C ALA A 72 -21.90 1.80 4.38
N ILE A 73 -22.38 0.72 5.01
CA ILE A 73 -21.58 -0.51 5.11
C ILE A 73 -21.59 -1.28 3.78
N LEU A 74 -22.62 -1.13 2.93
CA LEU A 74 -22.90 -2.13 1.90
C LEU A 74 -23.35 -1.57 0.56
N THR A 75 -22.79 -2.13 -0.52
CA THR A 75 -23.21 -1.93 -1.92
C THR A 75 -23.41 -3.26 -2.67
N ALA A 76 -23.05 -4.40 -2.05
CA ALA A 76 -23.11 -5.72 -2.66
C ALA A 76 -24.07 -6.67 -1.91
N PRO A 77 -24.82 -7.54 -2.60
CA PRO A 77 -25.82 -8.39 -1.98
C PRO A 77 -25.17 -9.51 -1.16
N PHE A 78 -25.56 -9.63 0.11
CA PHE A 78 -25.33 -10.85 0.85
C PHE A 78 -26.07 -12.02 0.21
N SER A 79 -25.61 -13.24 0.46
CA SER A 79 -26.27 -14.47 -0.04
C SER A 79 -26.89 -15.29 1.08
N SER A 80 -26.30 -15.22 2.27
CA SER A 80 -26.76 -16.00 3.41
C SER A 80 -26.43 -15.34 4.73
N ILE A 81 -27.17 -15.75 5.75
CA ILE A 81 -27.07 -15.25 7.11
C ILE A 81 -27.07 -16.44 8.07
N ASP A 82 -26.01 -16.56 8.87
CA ASP A 82 -25.91 -17.54 9.94
C ASP A 82 -26.37 -16.89 11.26
N TYR A 83 -27.27 -17.56 11.98
CA TYR A 83 -27.83 -17.07 13.23
C TYR A 83 -28.15 -18.21 14.20
N THR A 84 -28.28 -17.88 15.49
CA THR A 84 -28.69 -18.80 16.56
C THR A 84 -29.91 -18.22 17.27
N ILE A 85 -30.91 -19.06 17.57
CA ILE A 85 -32.11 -18.60 18.31
C ILE A 85 -31.73 -18.21 19.74
N GLY A 86 -32.08 -16.98 20.13
CA GLY A 86 -31.81 -16.46 21.47
C GLY A 86 -30.39 -15.92 21.66
N ASP A 87 -29.58 -15.87 20.60
CA ASP A 87 -28.23 -15.28 20.61
C ASP A 87 -28.28 -13.90 19.92
N PRO A 88 -27.70 -12.83 20.49
CA PRO A 88 -27.65 -11.52 19.84
C PRO A 88 -26.67 -11.46 18.65
N LYS A 89 -25.93 -12.53 18.34
CA LYS A 89 -24.92 -12.54 17.29
C LYS A 89 -25.45 -13.05 15.96
N VAL A 90 -24.92 -12.49 14.88
CA VAL A 90 -25.25 -12.83 13.49
C VAL A 90 -24.00 -12.73 12.63
N ILE A 91 -23.89 -13.61 11.63
CA ILE A 91 -22.86 -13.51 10.59
C ILE A 91 -23.53 -13.45 9.22
N ALA A 92 -23.38 -12.34 8.52
CA ALA A 92 -23.82 -12.21 7.12
C ALA A 92 -22.66 -12.55 6.17
N HIS A 93 -22.96 -13.33 5.13
CA HIS A 93 -21.99 -13.84 4.16
C HIS A 93 -22.30 -13.27 2.78
N SER A 94 -21.33 -12.58 2.16
CA SER A 94 -21.51 -12.03 0.79
C SER A 94 -21.59 -13.14 -0.25
N HIS A 95 -22.35 -12.95 -1.34
CA HIS A 95 -22.30 -13.89 -2.45
C HIS A 95 -20.89 -13.90 -3.06
N HIS A 96 -20.34 -15.08 -3.36
CA HIS A 96 -19.22 -15.23 -4.29
C HIS A 96 -19.74 -14.85 -5.67
N GLN A 97 -19.68 -13.59 -6.06
CA GLN A 97 -19.67 -13.26 -7.49
C GLN A 97 -18.24 -13.23 -8.03
N ASP A 98 -17.24 -13.08 -7.15
CA ASP A 98 -15.82 -13.29 -7.45
C ASP A 98 -15.21 -14.25 -6.42
N ARG A 99 -14.73 -15.42 -6.85
CA ARG A 99 -14.04 -16.39 -5.97
C ARG A 99 -12.61 -15.97 -5.58
N ASN A 100 -12.13 -14.86 -6.14
CA ASN A 100 -10.79 -14.32 -5.86
C ASN A 100 -10.77 -13.34 -4.68
N LEU A 101 -11.93 -12.96 -4.14
CA LEU A 101 -12.04 -12.20 -2.90
C LEU A 101 -12.49 -13.14 -1.78
N ASN A 102 -11.84 -13.06 -0.62
CA ASN A 102 -12.30 -13.75 0.58
C ASN A 102 -13.79 -13.42 0.80
N PRO A 103 -14.65 -14.42 1.10
CA PRO A 103 -16.06 -14.16 1.31
C PRO A 103 -16.20 -13.12 2.41
N ARG A 104 -16.66 -11.91 2.06
CA ARG A 104 -16.79 -10.83 3.03
C ARG A 104 -17.82 -11.25 4.06
N GLN A 105 -17.32 -11.59 5.24
CA GLN A 105 -18.12 -11.88 6.41
C GLN A 105 -18.30 -10.60 7.21
N LEU A 106 -19.57 -10.31 7.53
CA LEU A 106 -19.93 -9.24 8.43
C LEU A 106 -20.47 -9.86 9.71
N TYR A 107 -19.72 -9.73 10.78
CA TYR A 107 -20.07 -10.20 12.11
C TYR A 107 -20.74 -9.07 12.86
N MET A 108 -21.96 -9.31 13.33
CA MET A 108 -22.78 -8.30 14.02
C MET A 108 -23.22 -8.84 15.37
N GLU A 109 -23.04 -8.04 16.42
CA GLU A 109 -23.63 -8.29 17.74
C GLU A 109 -24.65 -7.20 18.04
N PHE A 110 -25.91 -7.60 18.17
CA PHE A 110 -27.04 -6.71 18.45
C PHE A 110 -27.16 -6.43 19.94
N SER A 111 -27.93 -5.39 20.30
CA SER A 111 -28.16 -5.02 21.70
C SER A 111 -28.86 -6.10 22.50
N ASP A 112 -29.73 -6.88 21.85
CA ASP A 112 -30.44 -8.02 22.42
C ASP A 112 -30.81 -9.08 21.35
N PRO A 113 -31.21 -10.30 21.76
CA PRO A 113 -31.60 -11.36 20.82
C PRO A 113 -32.82 -11.05 19.97
N GLN A 114 -33.77 -10.24 20.44
CA GLN A 114 -34.97 -9.90 19.67
C GLN A 114 -34.60 -9.01 18.48
N GLN A 115 -33.67 -8.07 18.67
CA GLN A 115 -33.12 -7.24 17.59
C GLN A 115 -32.46 -8.10 16.51
N SER A 116 -31.66 -9.09 16.90
CA SER A 116 -31.04 -10.02 15.95
C SER A 116 -32.08 -10.85 15.18
N ALA A 117 -33.17 -11.27 15.84
CA ALA A 117 -34.24 -12.04 15.21
C ALA A 117 -35.02 -11.20 14.19
N ASN A 118 -35.38 -9.96 14.57
CA ASN A 118 -36.03 -9.02 13.67
C ASN A 118 -35.14 -8.72 12.46
N PHE A 119 -33.84 -8.49 12.70
CA PHE A 119 -32.88 -8.28 11.62
C PHE A 119 -32.82 -9.48 10.65
N VAL A 120 -32.73 -10.70 11.17
CA VAL A 120 -32.72 -11.92 10.33
C VAL A 120 -34.03 -12.04 9.54
N GLU A 121 -35.19 -11.75 10.15
CA GLU A 121 -36.48 -11.80 9.49
C GLU A 121 -36.59 -10.76 8.36
N ASP A 122 -36.18 -9.53 8.61
CA ASP A 122 -36.17 -8.45 7.61
C ASP A 122 -35.21 -8.79 6.46
N MET A 123 -34.06 -9.40 6.77
CA MET A 123 -33.10 -9.86 5.79
C MET A 123 -33.59 -11.02 4.92
N VAL A 124 -34.33 -11.95 5.50
CA VAL A 124 -34.92 -13.05 4.73
C VAL A 124 -36.08 -12.53 3.88
N SER A 125 -36.96 -11.69 4.44
CA SER A 125 -38.17 -11.23 3.77
C SER A 125 -37.91 -10.16 2.70
N THR A 126 -37.05 -9.18 3.01
CA THR A 126 -36.79 -8.02 2.13
C THR A 126 -35.66 -8.29 1.15
N CYS A 127 -34.60 -8.97 1.61
CA CYS A 127 -33.38 -9.19 0.83
C CYS A 127 -33.28 -10.60 0.23
N ASN A 128 -34.25 -11.48 0.49
CA ASN A 128 -34.28 -12.87 0.04
C ASN A 128 -33.00 -13.65 0.43
N LEU A 129 -32.44 -13.36 1.61
CA LEU A 129 -31.23 -14.02 2.09
C LEU A 129 -31.53 -15.44 2.56
N LYS A 130 -30.62 -16.37 2.28
CA LYS A 130 -30.70 -17.73 2.81
C LYS A 130 -30.30 -17.75 4.28
N ALA A 131 -31.29 -17.84 5.18
CA ALA A 131 -31.03 -18.01 6.60
C ALA A 131 -30.62 -19.44 6.95
N ARG A 132 -29.57 -19.57 7.75
CA ARG A 132 -29.02 -20.83 8.24
C ARG A 132 -28.95 -20.79 9.75
N ARG A 133 -29.82 -21.56 10.38
CA ARG A 133 -29.78 -21.73 11.84
C ARG A 133 -28.55 -22.56 12.22
N ARG A 134 -27.79 -22.09 13.20
CA ARG A 134 -26.61 -22.75 13.74
C ARG A 134 -26.83 -23.18 15.19
N GLU A 135 -25.92 -24.03 15.66
CA GLU A 135 -25.88 -24.45 17.07
C GLU A 135 -25.40 -23.30 17.95
N THR A 136 -25.81 -23.30 19.22
CA THR A 136 -25.55 -22.20 20.18
C THR A 136 -24.07 -21.84 20.30
N ASP A 137 -23.18 -22.82 20.19
CA ASP A 137 -21.75 -22.60 20.34
C ASP A 137 -21.06 -22.07 19.06
N TYR A 138 -21.70 -22.17 17.89
CA TYR A 138 -21.04 -21.86 16.62
C TYR A 138 -20.66 -20.38 16.53
N LEU A 139 -21.60 -19.47 16.79
CA LEU A 139 -21.37 -18.03 16.71
C LEU A 139 -20.43 -17.55 17.80
N SER A 140 -20.59 -18.09 19.02
CA SER A 140 -19.68 -17.79 20.12
C SER A 140 -18.24 -18.18 19.76
N LYS A 141 -18.00 -19.37 19.21
CA LYS A 141 -16.67 -19.79 18.75
C LYS A 141 -16.14 -18.89 17.64
N ALA A 142 -16.97 -18.52 16.66
CA ALA A 142 -16.56 -17.67 15.56
C ALA A 142 -16.15 -16.26 16.03
N PHE A 143 -16.92 -15.65 16.93
CA PHE A 143 -16.58 -14.37 17.56
C PHE A 143 -15.33 -14.47 18.45
N THR A 144 -15.18 -15.55 19.23
CA THR A 144 -13.97 -15.77 20.04
C THR A 144 -12.71 -15.93 19.19
N ILE A 145 -12.79 -16.60 18.03
CA ILE A 145 -11.65 -16.69 17.09
C ILE A 145 -11.27 -15.29 16.59
N LEU A 146 -12.26 -14.47 16.22
CA LEU A 146 -12.01 -13.08 15.82
C LEU A 146 -11.39 -12.25 16.94
N GLU A 147 -11.89 -12.35 18.16
CA GLU A 147 -11.36 -11.63 19.32
C GLU A 147 -9.95 -12.09 19.68
N ASN A 148 -9.67 -13.39 19.64
CA ASN A 148 -8.36 -13.94 19.98
C ASN A 148 -7.32 -13.72 18.89
N ASN A 149 -7.72 -13.70 17.62
CA ASN A 149 -6.83 -13.31 16.52
C ASN A 149 -6.37 -11.85 16.66
N LYS A 150 -7.09 -10.99 17.40
CA LYS A 150 -6.59 -9.64 17.75
C LYS A 150 -5.42 -9.66 18.74
N PHE A 151 -5.18 -10.76 19.44
CA PHE A 151 -4.17 -10.83 20.52
C PHE A 151 -3.04 -11.84 20.29
N ASP A 152 -3.17 -12.78 19.36
CA ASP A 152 -2.25 -13.94 19.29
C ASP A 152 -1.61 -14.18 17.90
N HIS A 153 -1.04 -13.14 17.28
CA HIS A 153 -0.08 -13.31 16.18
C HIS A 153 1.38 -13.52 16.64
N THR A 154 1.60 -13.82 17.93
CA THR A 154 2.97 -13.93 18.51
C THR A 154 3.45 -15.34 18.86
N ARG A 155 2.73 -16.44 18.54
CA ARG A 155 3.23 -17.80 18.85
C ARG A 155 3.99 -18.51 17.72
N SER A 156 5.29 -18.22 17.74
CA SER A 156 6.48 -19.06 17.48
C SER A 156 6.37 -20.24 16.50
N ILE A 157 6.98 -20.06 15.32
CA ILE A 157 7.77 -21.12 14.69
C ILE A 157 8.98 -21.37 15.59
N SER A 158 9.01 -22.53 16.22
CA SER A 158 10.11 -22.96 17.08
C SER A 158 11.40 -23.13 16.27
N LYS A 159 12.45 -22.48 16.80
CA LYS A 159 13.85 -22.48 16.35
C LYS A 159 14.36 -23.89 16.03
N ARG A 160 14.92 -24.08 14.82
CA ARG A 160 16.14 -24.88 14.67
C ARG A 160 17.33 -23.93 14.71
N ILE A 161 18.16 -24.16 15.70
CA ILE A 161 19.45 -23.52 15.93
C ILE A 161 20.37 -23.93 14.77
N ALA A 162 20.87 -22.96 14.02
CA ALA A 162 22.08 -23.10 13.23
C ALA A 162 23.07 -22.07 13.77
N GLU A 163 24.25 -22.57 14.13
CA GLU A 163 25.36 -21.88 14.77
C GLU A 163 25.79 -20.60 14.03
N GLU A 164 26.07 -19.57 14.82
CA GLU A 164 26.82 -18.39 14.43
C GLU A 164 28.22 -18.80 13.94
N GLN A 165 28.63 -18.28 12.79
CA GLN A 165 30.05 -18.15 12.42
C GLN A 165 30.40 -16.66 12.47
N PRO A 166 31.42 -16.23 13.23
CA PRO A 166 31.88 -14.86 13.20
C PRO A 166 32.77 -14.60 11.97
N GLU A 167 32.40 -13.62 11.16
CA GLU A 167 33.30 -13.03 10.16
C GLU A 167 34.27 -12.08 10.86
N ASP A 168 35.53 -12.50 10.99
CA ASP A 168 36.69 -11.61 11.03
C ASP A 168 37.99 -12.42 10.97
N VAL A 169 38.51 -12.74 9.78
CA VAL A 169 39.96 -12.94 9.57
C VAL A 169 40.35 -12.57 8.13
N ARG A 170 41.04 -11.43 7.99
CA ARG A 170 41.98 -11.17 6.90
C ARG A 170 43.12 -12.20 6.94
N LEU A 171 43.37 -12.96 5.88
CA LEU A 171 44.68 -13.59 5.69
C LEU A 171 45.17 -13.54 4.23
N THR A 172 46.30 -12.83 4.14
CA THR A 172 47.33 -12.79 3.11
C THR A 172 47.69 -14.16 2.51
N LEU A 173 47.74 -14.20 1.17
CA LEU A 173 48.36 -15.26 0.37
C LEU A 173 49.88 -15.30 0.61
N ALA A 174 50.36 -16.42 1.14
CA ALA A 174 51.77 -16.81 1.10
C ALA A 174 51.95 -18.07 0.25
N ARG A 175 52.99 -18.05 -0.58
CA ARG A 175 53.38 -19.10 -1.54
C ARG A 175 54.23 -20.21 -0.88
N SER A 176 54.15 -21.40 -1.51
CA SER A 176 55.18 -22.45 -1.68
C SER A 176 55.39 -23.49 -0.56
N PRO A 177 56.07 -24.64 -0.80
CA PRO A 177 56.12 -25.53 -1.99
C PRO A 177 56.16 -27.06 -1.66
N GLY A 178 56.05 -27.92 -2.70
CA GLY A 178 56.50 -29.33 -2.71
C GLY A 178 55.53 -30.32 -2.05
N VAL A 179 55.20 -31.47 -2.64
CA VAL A 179 56.05 -32.68 -2.65
C VAL A 179 55.63 -33.60 -3.82
N ARG A 180 56.64 -34.25 -4.38
CA ARG A 180 56.62 -35.24 -5.48
C ARG A 180 56.00 -36.56 -5.04
N HIS A 181 55.31 -37.26 -5.94
CA HIS A 181 55.58 -38.69 -6.17
C HIS A 181 55.27 -39.09 -7.61
N ALA A 182 56.17 -39.91 -8.14
CA ALA A 182 56.26 -40.39 -9.50
C ALA A 182 55.30 -41.58 -9.74
N ASN A 183 54.82 -41.72 -10.98
CA ASN A 183 55.07 -42.93 -11.78
C ASN A 183 54.81 -42.67 -13.28
N LYS A 184 55.81 -43.10 -14.05
CA LYS A 184 55.97 -43.15 -15.52
C LYS A 184 55.53 -44.57 -16.00
N PRO A 185 55.57 -44.94 -17.30
CA PRO A 185 55.63 -44.13 -18.53
C PRO A 185 54.82 -44.65 -19.77
N SER A 186 54.82 -43.82 -20.83
CA SER A 186 55.04 -44.12 -22.28
C SER A 186 53.89 -44.67 -23.16
N PRO A 187 53.97 -44.50 -24.50
CA PRO A 187 54.37 -43.30 -25.27
C PRO A 187 53.47 -43.09 -26.53
N ASP A 188 53.54 -41.91 -27.18
CA ASP A 188 53.92 -41.81 -28.60
C ASP A 188 53.65 -40.43 -29.20
N SER A 189 54.69 -39.91 -29.88
CA SER A 189 54.69 -38.94 -30.97
C SER A 189 54.14 -37.52 -30.69
N GLY A 190 54.78 -36.42 -31.07
CA GLY A 190 55.94 -36.21 -31.90
C GLY A 190 56.11 -34.69 -32.09
N MET A 191 57.38 -34.29 -32.18
CA MET A 191 58.01 -33.05 -32.66
C MET A 191 57.09 -32.06 -33.43
N SER A 192 57.28 -30.73 -33.40
CA SER A 192 58.54 -30.01 -33.50
C SER A 192 58.34 -28.48 -33.35
N THR A 193 59.35 -27.83 -32.74
CA THR A 193 59.99 -26.52 -33.07
C THR A 193 59.12 -25.29 -33.38
N ALA A 194 59.13 -24.24 -32.55
CA ALA A 194 60.18 -23.20 -32.37
C ALA A 194 60.11 -22.06 -33.40
N THR A 195 60.06 -20.82 -32.86
CA THR A 195 60.59 -19.49 -33.29
C THR A 195 59.55 -18.42 -32.93
N ASN A 196 59.75 -17.44 -32.02
CA ASN A 196 60.83 -16.48 -31.73
C ASN A 196 60.89 -15.29 -32.71
N SER A 197 60.36 -14.13 -32.29
CA SER A 197 60.70 -12.73 -32.71
C SER A 197 59.64 -11.78 -32.09
N GLN A 198 59.89 -11.00 -31.04
CA GLN A 198 60.67 -9.75 -30.93
C GLN A 198 60.32 -8.62 -31.94
N ILE A 199 60.31 -7.39 -31.37
CA ILE A 199 60.45 -6.03 -31.95
C ILE A 199 59.16 -5.16 -32.05
N ALA A 200 58.90 -4.43 -30.96
CA ALA A 200 58.95 -2.95 -30.81
C ALA A 200 58.06 -1.96 -31.65
N PRO A 201 57.90 -0.69 -31.16
CA PRO A 201 56.66 0.09 -31.23
C PRO A 201 56.74 1.42 -32.02
N LEU A 202 55.60 2.13 -32.14
CA LEU A 202 55.42 3.56 -32.47
C LEU A 202 54.00 3.93 -31.97
N ASP A 203 53.74 4.79 -30.97
CA ASP A 203 54.01 6.21 -30.71
C ASP A 203 53.44 7.23 -31.73
N ARG A 204 52.80 8.26 -31.14
CA ARG A 204 52.43 9.60 -31.64
C ARG A 204 51.03 9.91 -32.21
N SER A 205 50.22 10.46 -31.29
CA SER A 205 49.72 11.86 -31.25
C SER A 205 48.92 12.46 -32.43
N SER A 206 47.72 12.99 -32.11
CA SER A 206 47.32 14.42 -32.25
C SER A 206 45.81 14.54 -32.00
N THR A 207 45.35 15.15 -30.89
CA THR A 207 44.92 16.56 -30.77
C THR A 207 43.87 17.00 -31.80
N LYS A 208 42.65 17.31 -31.33
CA LYS A 208 41.95 18.57 -31.67
C LYS A 208 40.82 18.86 -30.69
N ARG A 209 40.90 20.06 -30.12
CA ARG A 209 39.91 20.77 -29.31
C ARG A 209 38.65 21.04 -30.14
N ASN A 210 37.50 21.14 -29.48
CA ASN A 210 36.56 22.23 -29.74
C ASN A 210 35.95 22.71 -28.43
N VAL A 211 36.12 24.00 -28.20
CA VAL A 211 35.50 24.83 -27.17
C VAL A 211 34.25 25.42 -27.81
N VAL A 212 33.09 25.33 -27.14
CA VAL A 212 32.02 26.32 -27.26
C VAL A 212 31.42 26.50 -25.87
N SER A 213 31.57 27.71 -25.33
CA SER A 213 30.86 28.22 -24.17
C SER A 213 29.49 28.75 -24.61
N LEU A 214 28.47 28.55 -23.78
CA LEU A 214 27.28 29.40 -23.76
C LEU A 214 26.69 29.36 -22.34
N GLU A 215 26.91 30.46 -21.61
CA GLU A 215 26.10 30.85 -20.45
C GLU A 215 24.68 31.19 -20.93
N LYS A 216 23.67 30.75 -20.18
CA LYS A 216 22.53 31.59 -19.79
C LYS A 216 21.67 30.92 -18.73
N ASP A 217 21.33 31.74 -17.76
CA ASP A 217 20.52 31.50 -16.57
C ASP A 217 19.13 30.93 -16.88
N PHE A 218 18.68 29.96 -16.08
CA PHE A 218 17.26 29.69 -15.85
C PHE A 218 17.07 29.06 -14.46
N GLU A 219 16.75 29.90 -13.48
CA GLU A 219 15.90 29.52 -12.36
C GLU A 219 14.45 29.50 -12.86
N ARG A 220 13.74 28.38 -12.68
CA ARG A 220 12.27 28.36 -12.72
C ARG A 220 11.75 27.20 -11.89
N ASP A 221 11.02 27.54 -10.84
CA ASP A 221 10.16 26.65 -10.06
C ASP A 221 9.16 25.94 -10.99
N GLY A 222 9.16 24.62 -10.94
CA GLY A 222 8.29 23.74 -11.72
C GLY A 222 6.94 23.52 -11.05
N THR A 223 6.01 24.45 -11.27
CA THR A 223 4.57 24.19 -11.20
C THR A 223 4.00 24.35 -12.61
N ASP A 224 3.86 23.23 -13.33
CA ASP A 224 3.19 23.23 -14.63
C ASP A 224 1.67 23.34 -14.40
N GLU A 225 1.13 24.55 -14.40
CA GLU A 225 -0.29 24.76 -14.70
C GLU A 225 -0.50 24.60 -16.20
N LEU A 226 -0.94 23.41 -16.62
CA LEU A 226 -1.25 23.13 -18.01
C LEU A 226 -2.57 23.83 -18.41
N THR A 227 -2.49 24.96 -19.11
CA THR A 227 -3.65 25.55 -19.79
C THR A 227 -3.69 25.02 -21.22
N VAL A 228 -4.63 24.11 -21.52
CA VAL A 228 -4.79 23.52 -22.86
C VAL A 228 -5.41 24.56 -23.80
N TYR A 229 -4.66 24.97 -24.82
CA TYR A 229 -5.19 25.73 -25.96
C TYR A 229 -5.39 24.82 -27.16
N ASN A 230 -6.59 24.87 -27.74
CA ASN A 230 -6.99 24.07 -28.90
C ASN A 230 -6.32 24.59 -30.18
N THR A 231 -5.29 23.89 -30.67
CA THR A 231 -4.45 24.25 -31.82
C THR A 231 -4.85 23.53 -33.11
N GLY A 232 -6.16 23.43 -33.39
CA GLY A 232 -6.64 23.05 -34.72
C GLY A 232 -6.51 24.19 -35.73
N THR A 233 -6.03 23.87 -36.94
CA THR A 233 -5.91 24.81 -38.07
C THR A 233 -7.29 25.33 -38.53
N PRO A 234 -7.39 26.53 -39.13
CA PRO A 234 -8.68 27.12 -39.55
C PRO A 234 -9.51 26.21 -40.48
N GLU A 235 -8.85 25.42 -41.32
CA GLU A 235 -9.50 24.48 -42.24
C GLU A 235 -10.11 23.26 -41.53
N GLN A 236 -9.53 22.82 -40.42
CA GLN A 236 -10.10 21.76 -39.58
C GLN A 236 -11.33 22.26 -38.79
N ARG A 237 -11.44 23.56 -38.52
CA ARG A 237 -12.60 24.17 -37.84
C ARG A 237 -13.83 24.26 -38.75
N HIS A 238 -13.63 24.41 -40.07
CA HIS A 238 -14.75 24.55 -41.00
C HIS A 238 -15.45 23.21 -41.27
N ASN A 239 -14.68 22.12 -41.43
CA ASN A 239 -15.23 20.78 -41.61
C ASN A 239 -15.95 20.23 -40.36
N LEU A 240 -15.54 20.65 -39.16
CA LEU A 240 -16.23 20.28 -37.92
C LEU A 240 -17.55 21.04 -37.72
N GLN A 241 -17.63 22.31 -38.16
CA GLN A 241 -18.87 23.08 -38.10
C GLN A 241 -19.94 22.57 -39.08
N GLU A 242 -19.55 22.12 -40.27
CA GLU A 242 -20.52 21.51 -41.21
C GLU A 242 -21.04 20.16 -40.72
N VAL A 243 -20.19 19.32 -40.13
CA VAL A 243 -20.62 18.03 -39.55
C VAL A 243 -21.54 18.24 -38.35
N ILE A 244 -21.28 19.25 -37.51
CA ILE A 244 -22.15 19.60 -36.37
C ILE A 244 -23.49 20.18 -36.85
N GLN A 245 -23.52 20.96 -37.95
CA GLN A 245 -24.79 21.46 -38.52
C GLN A 245 -25.63 20.36 -39.16
N VAL A 246 -25.03 19.33 -39.76
CA VAL A 246 -25.75 18.19 -40.33
C VAL A 246 -26.31 17.27 -39.23
N LEU A 247 -25.63 17.14 -38.09
CA LEU A 247 -26.09 16.33 -36.95
C LEU A 247 -27.11 17.05 -36.06
N ALA A 248 -27.11 18.39 -36.04
CA ALA A 248 -28.09 19.19 -35.27
C ALA A 248 -29.49 19.27 -35.95
N GLY A 249 -29.65 18.74 -37.17
CA GLY A 249 -30.91 18.76 -37.91
C GLY A 249 -31.88 17.61 -37.62
N GLN A 250 -31.48 16.60 -36.84
CA GLN A 250 -32.35 15.48 -36.48
C GLN A 250 -32.92 15.65 -35.07
N ARG A 251 -34.11 16.24 -35.09
CA ARG A 251 -35.05 16.46 -34.00
C ARG A 251 -35.33 15.19 -33.20
N LEU A 252 -34.73 15.10 -32.01
CA LEU A 252 -35.14 14.22 -30.92
C LEU A 252 -35.37 15.12 -29.69
N GLU A 253 -36.50 15.84 -29.71
CA GLU A 253 -37.06 16.52 -28.55
C GLU A 253 -37.60 15.45 -27.59
N ALA A 254 -36.71 14.71 -26.94
CA ALA A 254 -37.00 13.91 -25.76
C ALA A 254 -36.56 14.73 -24.55
N LEU A 255 -37.54 15.05 -23.71
CA LEU A 255 -37.46 15.80 -22.46
C LEU A 255 -36.26 15.39 -21.60
N PHE A 256 -35.15 16.14 -21.70
CA PHE A 256 -34.22 16.32 -20.61
C PHE A 256 -34.47 17.71 -20.06
N GLU A 257 -35.13 17.80 -18.91
CA GLU A 257 -35.08 19.00 -18.10
C GLU A 257 -33.61 19.21 -17.71
N GLU A 258 -32.96 20.21 -18.31
CA GLU A 258 -31.65 20.68 -17.86
C GLU A 258 -31.78 21.13 -16.41
N ASP A 259 -31.29 20.30 -15.49
CA ASP A 259 -31.21 20.65 -14.09
C ASP A 259 -30.20 21.79 -13.93
N GLN A 260 -30.72 23.03 -13.82
CA GLN A 260 -29.91 24.24 -13.64
C GLN A 260 -29.04 24.20 -12.37
N LYS A 261 -29.20 23.19 -11.51
CA LYS A 261 -28.33 22.93 -10.36
C LYS A 261 -27.00 22.22 -10.70
N LEU A 262 -26.81 21.70 -11.91
CA LEU A 262 -25.56 21.02 -12.31
C LEU A 262 -24.41 21.95 -12.69
N VAL A 263 -24.61 23.28 -12.68
CA VAL A 263 -23.64 24.25 -13.24
C VAL A 263 -22.63 24.80 -12.22
N GLU A 264 -22.73 24.47 -10.93
CA GLU A 264 -21.63 24.71 -9.97
C GLU A 264 -20.65 23.53 -9.90
N LEU A 265 -20.19 23.05 -11.07
CA LEU A 265 -18.93 22.31 -11.12
C LEU A 265 -17.81 23.29 -10.76
N THR A 266 -17.54 23.42 -9.46
CA THR A 266 -16.38 24.12 -8.95
C THR A 266 -15.16 23.57 -9.66
N LYS A 267 -14.47 24.44 -10.40
CA LYS A 267 -13.24 24.11 -11.14
C LYS A 267 -12.17 23.76 -10.11
N THR A 268 -12.14 22.48 -9.72
CA THR A 268 -11.12 21.95 -8.83
C THR A 268 -9.83 21.86 -9.64
N SER A 269 -8.86 22.70 -9.31
CA SER A 269 -7.51 22.63 -9.87
C SER A 269 -6.89 21.32 -9.40
N ILE A 270 -6.67 20.38 -10.32
CA ILE A 270 -5.97 19.13 -10.04
C ILE A 270 -4.47 19.42 -10.12
N THR A 271 -3.75 19.28 -9.01
CA THR A 271 -2.29 19.42 -8.98
C THR A 271 -1.64 18.12 -9.42
N LEU A 272 -0.85 18.17 -10.51
CA LEU A 272 -0.08 17.03 -10.98
C LEU A 272 1.35 17.04 -10.42
N TYR A 273 1.80 15.86 -10.00
CA TYR A 273 3.11 15.57 -9.43
C TYR A 273 3.86 14.67 -10.39
N GLN A 274 4.71 15.29 -11.22
CA GLN A 274 5.38 14.62 -12.35
C GLN A 274 4.40 13.90 -13.28
N GLY A 275 3.23 14.49 -13.52
CA GLY A 275 2.18 13.91 -14.35
C GLY A 275 1.22 12.96 -13.63
N MET A 276 1.50 12.58 -12.37
CA MET A 276 0.58 11.81 -11.55
C MET A 276 -0.30 12.71 -10.69
N ARG A 277 -1.56 12.34 -10.52
CA ARG A 277 -2.39 12.96 -9.50
C ARG A 277 -2.01 12.43 -8.11
N MET A 278 -2.00 13.31 -7.11
CA MET A 278 -1.90 12.88 -5.71
C MET A 278 -3.13 12.04 -5.34
N PRO A 279 -2.99 10.94 -4.56
CA PRO A 279 -4.14 10.16 -4.16
C PRO A 279 -5.17 11.02 -3.42
N VAL A 280 -6.44 10.84 -3.74
CA VAL A 280 -7.56 11.64 -3.17
C VAL A 280 -7.51 11.67 -1.65
N PHE A 281 -7.10 10.56 -1.03
CA PHE A 281 -6.94 10.48 0.41
C PHE A 281 -5.93 11.50 0.96
N ILE A 282 -4.77 11.67 0.30
CA ILE A 282 -3.76 12.66 0.70
C ILE A 282 -4.26 14.09 0.48
N GLU A 283 -5.00 14.33 -0.62
CA GLU A 283 -5.60 15.65 -0.91
C GLU A 283 -6.62 16.08 0.16
N GLN A 284 -7.23 15.12 0.86
CA GLN A 284 -8.23 15.37 1.90
C GLN A 284 -7.66 15.51 3.32
N LEU A 285 -6.37 15.25 3.52
CA LEU A 285 -5.73 15.40 4.82
C LEU A 285 -5.62 16.88 5.20
N GLU A 286 -5.93 17.18 6.47
CA GLU A 286 -5.80 18.54 7.00
C GLU A 286 -4.34 18.96 7.06
N MET A 287 -4.01 20.10 6.45
CA MET A 287 -2.67 20.66 6.55
C MET A 287 -2.33 21.01 8.00
N LEU A 288 -1.10 20.68 8.42
CA LEU A 288 -0.61 21.04 9.74
C LEU A 288 -0.60 22.56 9.93
N PRO A 289 -1.32 23.10 10.94
CA PRO A 289 -1.32 24.54 11.19
C PRO A 289 0.04 24.98 11.75
N ASN A 290 0.59 26.06 11.18
CA ASN A 290 1.75 26.78 11.72
C ASN A 290 3.03 25.93 11.89
N VAL A 291 3.38 25.07 10.93
CA VAL A 291 4.65 24.35 10.95
C VAL A 291 5.81 25.35 10.95
N GLN A 292 6.51 25.48 12.07
CA GLN A 292 7.68 26.35 12.19
C GLN A 292 8.92 25.68 11.57
N ILE A 293 8.97 25.69 10.24
CA ILE A 293 10.15 25.26 9.49
C ILE A 293 11.26 26.28 9.78
N SER A 294 12.40 25.81 10.28
CA SER A 294 13.54 26.69 10.52
C SER A 294 13.95 27.38 9.23
N ARG A 295 14.23 28.69 9.28
CA ARG A 295 14.81 29.42 8.14
C ARG A 295 16.25 29.01 7.82
N GLN A 296 16.89 28.23 8.69
CA GLN A 296 18.24 27.73 8.46
C GLN A 296 18.28 26.75 7.28
N PRO A 297 19.42 26.65 6.55
CA PRO A 297 19.49 25.84 5.35
C PRO A 297 19.09 24.40 5.68
N ASN A 298 18.20 23.84 4.86
CA ASN A 298 17.81 22.43 4.89
C ASN A 298 19.04 21.57 4.58
N GLN A 299 19.82 21.29 5.63
CA GLN A 299 21.08 20.57 5.60
C GLN A 299 20.84 19.18 5.00
N ALA A 300 21.72 18.79 4.08
CA ALA A 300 21.69 17.47 3.47
C ALA A 300 22.55 16.49 4.30
N PHE A 301 21.96 15.34 4.62
CA PHE A 301 22.58 14.25 5.36
C PHE A 301 22.92 13.10 4.41
N THR A 302 24.08 12.46 4.60
CA THR A 302 24.34 11.20 3.86
C THR A 302 23.57 10.05 4.50
N LEU A 303 23.16 9.06 3.71
CA LEU A 303 22.50 7.87 4.25
C LEU A 303 23.38 7.13 5.27
N ALA A 304 24.70 7.10 5.05
CA ALA A 304 25.66 6.51 5.97
C ALA A 304 25.66 7.23 7.34
N PHE A 305 25.58 8.56 7.32
CA PHE A 305 25.42 9.34 8.55
C PHE A 305 24.11 9.03 9.26
N LEU A 306 22.97 9.04 8.55
CA LEU A 306 21.65 8.73 9.13
C LEU A 306 21.64 7.34 9.78
N LYS A 307 22.15 6.32 9.07
CA LYS A 307 22.27 4.96 9.61
C LYS A 307 23.17 4.89 10.85
N ARG A 308 24.30 5.58 10.84
CA ARG A 308 25.24 5.60 11.98
C ARG A 308 24.61 6.26 13.21
N VAL A 309 23.93 7.39 13.04
CA VAL A 309 23.34 8.15 14.15
C VAL A 309 22.06 7.49 14.66
N LEU A 310 21.14 7.12 13.76
CA LEU A 310 19.83 6.58 14.12
C LEU A 310 19.85 5.07 14.39
N GLY A 311 20.76 4.30 13.79
CA GLY A 311 20.93 2.87 14.07
C GLY A 311 20.06 1.91 13.27
N GLY A 312 19.51 2.36 12.15
CA GLY A 312 18.55 1.59 11.36
C GLY A 312 19.19 0.53 10.45
N HIS A 313 18.55 -0.64 10.39
CA HIS A 313 18.81 -1.68 9.40
C HIS A 313 17.75 -1.60 8.31
N ALA A 314 18.12 -1.83 7.06
CA ALA A 314 17.15 -1.82 5.95
C ALA A 314 16.12 -2.93 6.17
N ARG A 315 14.85 -2.54 6.28
CA ARG A 315 13.70 -3.46 6.35
C ARG A 315 13.01 -3.55 4.99
N ALA A 316 12.87 -2.39 4.34
CA ALA A 316 12.38 -2.29 2.98
C ALA A 316 13.11 -1.18 2.22
N GLU A 317 12.81 -1.06 0.92
CA GLU A 317 13.39 0.00 0.11
C GLU A 317 13.07 1.36 0.72
N GLY A 318 14.12 2.09 1.09
CA GLY A 318 13.99 3.37 1.79
C GLY A 318 13.46 3.31 3.23
N CYS A 319 13.16 2.14 3.81
CA CYS A 319 12.65 2.00 5.19
C CYS A 319 13.66 1.31 6.12
N TYR A 320 13.94 1.93 7.26
CA TYR A 320 14.97 1.50 8.19
C TYR A 320 14.42 1.28 9.59
N ALA A 321 14.47 0.05 10.10
CA ALA A 321 14.05 -0.29 11.46
C ALA A 321 15.21 -0.15 12.44
N VAL A 322 14.97 0.47 13.60
CA VAL A 322 15.98 0.67 14.66
C VAL A 322 15.75 -0.34 15.79
N PRO A 323 16.61 -1.36 15.95
CA PRO A 323 16.39 -2.42 16.93
C PRO A 323 16.37 -1.89 18.37
N PRO A 324 15.52 -2.43 19.27
CA PRO A 324 15.42 -2.00 20.65
C PRO A 324 16.75 -1.92 21.41
N LYS A 325 17.60 -2.94 21.25
CA LYS A 325 18.93 -3.01 21.88
C LYS A 325 19.86 -1.89 21.45
N SER A 326 19.67 -1.36 20.25
CA SER A 326 20.50 -0.29 19.70
C SER A 326 20.04 1.10 20.13
N ARG A 327 18.79 1.27 20.60
CA ARG A 327 18.18 2.58 20.90
C ARG A 327 18.71 3.22 22.18
N THR A 328 18.93 2.43 23.24
CA THR A 328 19.20 2.95 24.59
C THR A 328 20.48 3.78 24.70
N ASN A 329 21.45 3.55 23.82
CA ASN A 329 22.75 4.25 23.81
C ASN A 329 22.87 5.27 22.66
N ARG A 330 21.78 5.57 21.96
CA ARG A 330 21.78 6.47 20.80
C ARG A 330 21.29 7.86 21.17
N LEU A 331 21.60 8.81 20.28
CA LEU A 331 21.18 10.20 20.40
C LEU A 331 19.66 10.36 20.40
N PHE A 332 18.94 9.43 19.75
CA PHE A 332 17.48 9.45 19.60
C PHE A 332 16.89 8.09 20.01
N PRO A 333 16.68 7.85 21.31
CA PRO A 333 16.21 6.56 21.81
C PRO A 333 14.76 6.24 21.40
N ASP A 334 13.96 7.26 21.12
CA ASP A 334 12.54 7.10 20.78
C ASP A 334 12.31 6.79 19.30
N VAL A 335 13.33 6.92 18.45
CA VAL A 335 13.22 6.60 17.02
C VAL A 335 13.23 5.08 16.84
N ILE A 336 12.09 4.53 16.46
CA ILE A 336 11.89 3.09 16.25
C ILE A 336 12.10 2.68 14.79
N ALA A 337 11.87 3.60 13.86
CA ALA A 337 12.13 3.47 12.44
C ALA A 337 12.36 4.85 11.82
N PHE A 338 12.94 4.91 10.61
CA PHE A 338 12.97 6.11 9.78
C PHE A 338 12.85 5.74 8.30
N LYS A 339 12.34 6.67 7.48
CA LYS A 339 12.30 6.51 6.01
C LYS A 339 13.28 7.47 5.34
N ALA A 340 14.04 6.99 4.36
CA ALA A 340 14.94 7.77 3.52
C ALA A 340 14.65 7.45 2.04
N LEU A 341 13.79 8.26 1.44
CA LEU A 341 13.17 8.02 0.13
C LEU A 341 13.80 8.88 -0.96
N ASN A 342 13.58 8.54 -2.23
CA ASN A 342 14.17 9.24 -3.37
C ASN A 342 13.09 9.60 -4.41
N PRO A 343 12.93 10.89 -4.72
CA PRO A 343 11.86 11.36 -5.60
C PRO A 343 11.99 10.91 -7.06
N ASN A 344 13.13 10.33 -7.44
CA ASN A 344 13.32 9.74 -8.78
C ASN A 344 12.61 8.40 -8.96
N HIS A 345 12.11 7.77 -7.89
CA HIS A 345 11.26 6.58 -8.00
C HIS A 345 9.94 6.73 -7.23
N ASP A 346 9.82 7.76 -6.40
CA ASP A 346 8.59 8.13 -5.70
C ASP A 346 8.14 9.55 -6.08
N PRO A 347 7.39 9.71 -7.19
CA PRO A 347 7.03 11.03 -7.73
C PRO A 347 6.03 11.80 -6.84
N LEU A 348 5.36 11.10 -5.92
CA LEU A 348 4.29 11.61 -5.06
C LEU A 348 4.78 11.99 -3.65
N LEU A 349 6.10 12.05 -3.43
CA LEU A 349 6.66 12.47 -2.15
C LEU A 349 6.33 13.95 -1.84
N PRO A 350 6.29 14.33 -0.56
CA PRO A 350 6.18 15.72 -0.14
C PRO A 350 7.26 16.60 -0.81
N ARG A 351 6.87 17.77 -1.35
CA ARG A 351 7.82 18.72 -1.97
C ARG A 351 8.46 19.67 -0.96
N HIS A 352 7.73 19.97 0.10
CA HIS A 352 8.20 20.80 1.21
C HIS A 352 8.04 20.10 2.55
N PRO A 353 8.92 20.37 3.54
CA PRO A 353 8.73 19.88 4.89
C PRO A 353 7.35 20.25 5.44
N GLY A 354 6.72 19.35 6.20
CA GLY A 354 5.37 19.56 6.72
C GLY A 354 4.22 19.17 5.78
N GLN A 355 4.48 18.88 4.50
CA GLN A 355 3.44 18.46 3.55
C GLN A 355 3.17 16.96 3.62
N HIS A 356 1.98 16.54 3.21
CA HIS A 356 1.64 15.13 3.02
C HIS A 356 2.12 14.62 1.66
N GLY A 357 2.14 13.30 1.49
CA GLY A 357 2.48 12.69 0.21
C GLY A 357 2.22 11.19 0.20
N ALA A 358 2.73 10.52 -0.82
CA ALA A 358 2.69 9.08 -0.93
C ALA A 358 4.00 8.53 -1.53
N GLN A 359 4.37 7.34 -1.09
CA GLN A 359 5.40 6.51 -1.70
C GLN A 359 4.71 5.50 -2.63
N ILE A 360 5.37 5.13 -3.74
CA ILE A 360 4.87 4.08 -4.64
C ILE A 360 5.73 2.85 -4.42
N SER A 361 5.15 1.75 -3.97
CA SER A 361 5.91 0.52 -3.69
C SER A 361 5.35 -0.70 -4.42
N CYS A 362 6.17 -1.73 -4.57
CA CYS A 362 5.76 -3.05 -5.07
C CYS A 362 5.78 -4.13 -3.99
N ILE A 363 6.02 -3.75 -2.73
CA ILE A 363 6.23 -4.70 -1.63
C ILE A 363 5.00 -4.57 -0.72
N PRO A 364 4.06 -5.53 -0.77
CA PRO A 364 2.94 -5.52 0.15
C PRO A 364 3.48 -5.66 1.58
N ARG A 365 3.16 -4.69 2.44
CA ARG A 365 3.47 -4.78 3.85
C ARG A 365 2.41 -5.64 4.52
N SER A 366 2.84 -6.64 5.29
CA SER A 366 1.94 -7.39 6.16
C SER A 366 1.36 -6.42 7.20
N GLY A 367 0.02 -6.40 7.32
CA GLY A 367 -0.74 -5.38 8.07
C GLY A 367 -0.38 -5.20 9.54
N ASP A 368 0.36 -6.12 10.15
CA ASP A 368 0.72 -6.07 11.56
C ASP A 368 1.88 -5.11 11.90
N GLU A 369 2.55 -4.54 10.90
CA GLU A 369 3.79 -3.79 11.11
C GLU A 369 3.60 -2.26 11.01
N SER A 370 2.83 -1.66 11.93
CA SER A 370 2.84 -0.20 12.06
C SER A 370 4.24 0.28 12.46
N LEU A 371 4.80 1.24 11.72
CA LEU A 371 6.08 1.88 12.07
C LEU A 371 5.95 2.91 13.19
N GLY A 372 4.73 3.17 13.69
CA GLY A 372 4.44 4.34 14.50
C GLY A 372 4.76 5.64 13.75
N GLU A 373 5.12 6.67 14.50
CA GLU A 373 5.66 7.91 13.93
C GLU A 373 7.14 7.74 13.61
N PHE A 374 7.57 8.21 12.44
CA PHE A 374 8.94 8.08 11.96
C PHE A 374 9.43 9.37 11.29
N PRO A 375 10.71 9.75 11.46
CA PRO A 375 11.28 10.85 10.71
C PRO A 375 11.42 10.45 9.23
N LEU A 376 10.94 11.32 8.34
CA LEU A 376 11.05 11.18 6.91
C LEU A 376 12.22 12.02 6.38
N PHE A 377 13.04 11.38 5.56
CA PHE A 377 14.11 12.02 4.82
C PHE A 377 13.92 11.80 3.33
N ILE A 378 14.10 12.85 2.52
CA ILE A 378 13.94 12.78 1.06
C ILE A 378 15.23 13.23 0.39
N GLN A 379 15.66 12.45 -0.61
CA GLN A 379 16.87 12.73 -1.36
C GLN A 379 16.74 14.02 -2.17
N HIS A 380 17.75 14.89 -2.11
CA HIS A 380 17.84 16.09 -2.93
C HIS A 380 18.58 15.82 -4.25
N SER A 381 18.34 16.62 -5.29
CA SER A 381 18.95 16.47 -6.63
C SER A 381 20.48 16.51 -6.60
N GLU A 382 21.06 17.34 -5.73
CA GLU A 382 22.50 17.48 -5.51
C GLU A 382 23.11 16.31 -4.68
N GLY A 383 22.28 15.35 -4.27
CA GLY A 383 22.66 14.26 -3.38
C GLY A 383 22.35 14.55 -1.91
N GLY A 384 22.50 13.50 -1.09
CA GLY A 384 22.13 13.55 0.32
C GLY A 384 20.61 13.63 0.55
N TYR A 385 20.22 13.59 1.81
CA TYR A 385 18.84 13.48 2.27
C TYR A 385 18.50 14.63 3.19
N ARG A 386 17.37 15.30 2.97
CA ARG A 386 16.87 16.38 3.83
C ARG A 386 15.76 15.85 4.71
N TYR A 387 15.64 16.40 5.91
CA TYR A 387 14.58 16.06 6.86
C TYR A 387 13.28 16.80 6.51
N PHE A 388 12.16 16.08 6.46
CA PHE A 388 10.85 16.61 6.05
C PHE A 388 9.82 16.68 7.18
N GLY A 389 10.14 16.15 8.35
CA GLY A 389 9.23 16.05 9.50
C GLY A 389 9.07 14.62 10.01
N TYR A 390 8.23 14.47 11.03
CA TYR A 390 7.72 13.19 11.47
C TYR A 390 6.44 12.85 10.72
N TYR A 391 6.34 11.60 10.31
CA TYR A 391 5.24 11.08 9.52
C TYR A 391 4.68 9.83 10.17
N ARG A 392 3.45 9.50 9.83
CA ARG A 392 2.84 8.19 10.08
C ARG A 392 2.18 7.67 8.81
N GLU A 393 1.84 6.39 8.83
CA GLU A 393 1.04 5.74 7.80
C GLU A 393 -0.41 5.67 8.31
N PRO A 394 -1.31 6.55 7.87
CA PRO A 394 -2.65 6.68 8.45
C PRO A 394 -3.60 5.52 8.16
N ARG A 395 -3.27 4.69 7.17
CA ARG A 395 -4.10 3.59 6.69
C ARG A 395 -3.26 2.56 5.95
N GLU A 396 -3.88 1.42 5.69
CA GLU A 396 -3.32 0.36 4.86
C GLU A 396 -3.05 0.81 3.42
N LEU A 397 -2.19 0.04 2.75
CA LEU A 397 -1.78 0.23 1.37
C LEU A 397 -2.99 0.17 0.43
N ASP A 398 -3.05 1.12 -0.51
CA ASP A 398 -4.05 1.07 -1.58
C ASP A 398 -3.41 0.57 -2.86
N LEU A 399 -4.09 -0.35 -3.55
CA LEU A 399 -3.69 -0.81 -4.87
C LEU A 399 -3.85 0.34 -5.89
N ILE A 400 -2.81 0.61 -6.68
CA ILE A 400 -2.89 1.53 -7.81
C ILE A 400 -3.71 0.85 -8.91
N GLY A 401 -4.85 1.44 -9.28
CA GLY A 401 -5.74 0.89 -10.30
C GLY A 401 -5.14 0.94 -11.71
N GLY A 402 -5.66 0.15 -12.66
CA GLY A 402 -5.15 0.10 -14.03
C GLY A 402 -5.29 1.39 -14.83
N SER A 403 -6.19 2.31 -14.46
CA SER A 403 -6.20 3.66 -15.05
C SER A 403 -5.10 4.55 -14.46
N GLU A 404 -4.79 4.40 -13.17
CA GLU A 404 -3.76 5.16 -12.48
C GLU A 404 -2.35 4.66 -12.84
N ILE A 405 -2.17 3.36 -13.07
CA ILE A 405 -0.87 2.79 -13.48
C ILE A 405 -0.39 3.42 -14.80
N SER A 406 -1.32 3.82 -15.67
CA SER A 406 -0.99 4.51 -16.93
C SER A 406 -0.45 5.93 -16.73
N GLN A 407 -0.69 6.53 -15.56
CA GLN A 407 -0.16 7.83 -15.15
C GLN A 407 1.20 7.70 -14.46
N VAL A 408 1.58 6.49 -14.00
CA VAL A 408 2.87 6.26 -13.36
C VAL A 408 4.00 6.56 -14.35
N PRO A 409 4.98 7.43 -14.01
CA PRO A 409 6.07 7.75 -14.90
C PRO A 409 6.84 6.49 -15.30
N LYS A 410 7.18 6.38 -16.58
CA LYS A 410 7.87 5.20 -17.13
C LYS A 410 9.13 4.81 -16.34
N HIS A 411 9.88 5.80 -15.84
CA HIS A 411 11.11 5.54 -15.09
C HIS A 411 10.83 4.88 -13.72
N VAL A 412 9.66 5.08 -13.11
CA VAL A 412 9.23 4.41 -11.88
C VAL A 412 8.95 2.93 -12.17
N ASN A 413 8.22 2.63 -13.26
CA ASN A 413 7.98 1.25 -13.68
C ASN A 413 9.29 0.54 -14.02
N GLN A 414 10.20 1.20 -14.73
CA GLN A 414 11.54 0.67 -15.02
C GLN A 414 12.35 0.41 -13.75
N TYR A 415 12.28 1.30 -12.77
CA TYR A 415 12.95 1.11 -11.48
C TYR A 415 12.46 -0.16 -10.78
N TRP A 416 11.14 -0.33 -10.65
CA TRP A 416 10.55 -1.51 -9.99
C TRP A 416 10.75 -2.80 -10.80
N ALA A 417 10.61 -2.75 -12.12
CA ALA A 417 10.90 -3.88 -12.99
C ALA A 417 12.35 -4.36 -12.84
N LYS A 418 13.30 -3.41 -12.82
CA LYS A 418 14.71 -3.70 -12.58
C LYS A 418 14.93 -4.25 -11.18
N TYR A 419 14.30 -3.69 -10.15
CA TYR A 419 14.45 -4.16 -8.78
C TYR A 419 13.96 -5.61 -8.62
N LEU A 420 12.77 -5.92 -9.15
CA LEU A 420 12.12 -7.23 -9.04
C LEU A 420 12.71 -8.29 -9.97
N GLY A 421 13.16 -7.88 -11.16
CA GLY A 421 13.76 -8.75 -12.16
C GLY A 421 15.25 -9.00 -11.97
N ARG A 422 15.91 -8.34 -11.00
CA ARG A 422 17.35 -8.45 -10.77
C ARG A 422 17.72 -9.79 -10.12
N ALA A 423 17.80 -10.82 -10.96
CA ALA A 423 18.67 -11.97 -10.74
C ALA A 423 19.95 -11.76 -11.55
N THR A 424 21.11 -12.11 -11.00
CA THR A 424 22.31 -12.29 -11.82
C THR A 424 22.65 -13.77 -11.86
N ARG A 425 23.48 -14.19 -12.83
CA ARG A 425 23.98 -15.58 -12.90
C ARG A 425 24.60 -16.09 -11.59
N HIS A 426 25.00 -15.18 -10.68
CA HIS A 426 25.70 -15.50 -9.45
C HIS A 426 25.03 -14.96 -8.18
N THR A 427 23.94 -14.20 -8.30
CA THR A 427 23.22 -13.65 -7.15
C THR A 427 21.73 -13.86 -7.36
N PRO A 428 21.06 -14.67 -6.53
CA PRO A 428 19.61 -14.81 -6.59
C PRO A 428 18.95 -13.47 -6.31
N LYS A 429 17.65 -13.38 -6.59
CA LYS A 429 16.85 -12.21 -6.22
C LYS A 429 16.91 -11.98 -4.71
N SER A 430 16.71 -10.73 -4.30
CA SER A 430 16.55 -10.45 -2.87
C SER A 430 15.28 -11.12 -2.35
N GLN A 431 15.26 -11.56 -1.10
CA GLN A 431 14.06 -12.12 -0.48
C GLN A 431 12.86 -11.16 -0.58
N MET A 432 13.12 -9.85 -0.53
CA MET A 432 12.09 -8.83 -0.70
C MET A 432 11.48 -8.84 -2.10
N ALA A 433 12.31 -8.94 -3.14
CA ALA A 433 11.84 -9.04 -4.51
C ALA A 433 11.06 -10.34 -4.74
N LEU A 434 11.53 -11.46 -4.17
CA LEU A 434 10.82 -12.75 -4.22
C LEU A 434 9.45 -12.65 -3.55
N ASN A 435 9.39 -12.14 -2.32
CA ASN A 435 8.12 -11.97 -1.60
C ASN A 435 7.16 -11.05 -2.37
N ALA A 436 7.66 -9.94 -2.92
CA ALA A 436 6.87 -9.03 -3.74
C ALA A 436 6.28 -9.72 -4.98
N LEU A 437 7.06 -10.56 -5.67
CA LEU A 437 6.57 -11.34 -6.81
C LEU A 437 5.58 -12.41 -6.37
N VAL A 438 5.87 -13.21 -5.36
CA VAL A 438 4.98 -14.28 -4.88
C VAL A 438 3.59 -13.75 -4.48
N HIS A 439 3.54 -12.57 -3.86
CA HIS A 439 2.30 -11.96 -3.39
C HIS A 439 1.63 -11.02 -4.40
N GLY A 440 2.40 -10.35 -5.25
CA GLY A 440 1.90 -9.35 -6.20
C GLY A 440 1.69 -9.87 -7.62
N TRP A 441 2.29 -11.01 -7.99
CA TRP A 441 2.15 -11.57 -9.33
C TRP A 441 0.75 -12.17 -9.53
N PRO A 442 0.20 -12.09 -10.75
CA PRO A 442 -1.00 -12.80 -11.13
C PRO A 442 -0.95 -14.26 -10.71
N ARG A 443 -2.07 -14.72 -10.15
CA ARG A 443 -2.21 -16.12 -9.78
C ARG A 443 -2.19 -16.99 -11.04
N VAL A 444 -1.52 -18.12 -10.94
CA VAL A 444 -1.41 -19.11 -12.02
C VAL A 444 -2.58 -20.07 -11.90
N ALA A 445 -3.28 -20.29 -13.02
CA ALA A 445 -4.31 -21.30 -13.11
C ALA A 445 -3.69 -22.70 -13.04
N ILE A 446 -4.20 -23.54 -12.14
CA ILE A 446 -3.71 -24.92 -11.94
C ILE A 446 -4.70 -25.97 -12.42
N GLY A 447 -5.94 -25.57 -12.67
CA GLY A 447 -6.93 -26.48 -13.19
C GLY A 447 -8.35 -25.97 -13.06
N TRP A 448 -9.27 -26.83 -13.46
CA TRP A 448 -10.71 -26.63 -13.37
C TRP A 448 -11.30 -27.67 -12.43
N LEU A 449 -12.30 -27.30 -11.65
CA LEU A 449 -13.06 -28.23 -10.81
C LEU A 449 -14.52 -28.21 -11.24
N PRO A 450 -14.89 -29.00 -12.28
CA PRO A 450 -16.23 -29.00 -12.83
C PRO A 450 -17.26 -29.38 -11.78
N LYS A 451 -18.45 -28.79 -11.88
CA LYS A 451 -19.56 -29.08 -10.97
C LYS A 451 -19.88 -30.58 -10.94
N GLY A 452 -19.81 -31.17 -9.76
CA GLY A 452 -20.11 -32.60 -9.55
C GLY A 452 -18.91 -33.54 -9.69
N ARG A 453 -17.72 -33.03 -10.06
CA ARG A 453 -16.45 -33.76 -9.97
C ARG A 453 -15.67 -33.36 -8.73
N LYS A 454 -14.93 -34.32 -8.17
CA LYS A 454 -13.99 -34.09 -7.05
C LYS A 454 -12.55 -33.93 -7.52
N ASP A 455 -12.28 -34.34 -8.77
CA ASP A 455 -10.93 -34.35 -9.32
C ASP A 455 -10.67 -33.03 -10.06
N LEU A 456 -9.51 -32.43 -9.79
CA LEU A 456 -9.01 -31.27 -10.50
C LEU A 456 -8.59 -31.69 -11.90
N LEU A 457 -9.22 -31.12 -12.93
CA LEU A 457 -8.76 -31.25 -14.31
C LEU A 457 -7.59 -30.30 -14.52
N ALA A 458 -6.55 -30.76 -15.24
CA ALA A 458 -5.42 -29.91 -15.60
C ALA A 458 -5.91 -28.66 -16.34
N TYR A 459 -5.25 -27.53 -16.10
CA TYR A 459 -5.58 -26.29 -16.79
C TYR A 459 -5.23 -26.43 -18.27
N ASP A 460 -6.25 -26.27 -19.12
CA ASP A 460 -6.12 -26.16 -20.57
C ASP A 460 -6.68 -24.80 -21.00
N PRO A 461 -5.85 -23.90 -21.56
CA PRO A 461 -6.28 -22.57 -21.97
C PRO A 461 -7.23 -22.57 -23.17
N ASP A 462 -7.30 -23.66 -23.93
CA ASP A 462 -8.18 -23.80 -25.10
C ASP A 462 -9.58 -24.30 -24.72
N ILE A 463 -9.76 -24.81 -23.50
CA ILE A 463 -11.06 -25.19 -22.96
C ILE A 463 -11.76 -23.92 -22.47
N VAL A 464 -12.54 -23.32 -23.37
CA VAL A 464 -13.53 -22.28 -23.05
C VAL A 464 -14.78 -23.00 -22.54
N GLU A 465 -14.77 -23.42 -21.27
CA GLU A 465 -16.01 -23.89 -20.63
C GLU A 465 -16.93 -22.70 -20.30
N ASP A 466 -18.24 -22.96 -20.33
CA ASP A 466 -19.30 -21.97 -20.10
C ASP A 466 -19.03 -21.10 -18.86
N ASP A 467 -19.42 -19.82 -18.92
CA ASP A 467 -19.07 -18.68 -18.05
C ASP A 467 -19.09 -18.87 -16.51
N ASP A 468 -19.52 -20.01 -15.99
CA ASP A 468 -19.70 -20.28 -14.55
C ASP A 468 -18.54 -21.05 -13.88
N ASP A 469 -17.65 -21.71 -14.63
CA ASP A 469 -16.56 -22.51 -14.05
C ASP A 469 -15.26 -21.71 -13.98
N LEU A 470 -15.04 -20.94 -12.90
CA LEU A 470 -13.78 -20.22 -12.69
C LEU A 470 -12.61 -21.19 -12.46
N ALA A 471 -11.51 -20.99 -13.18
CA ALA A 471 -10.27 -21.74 -12.98
C ALA A 471 -9.80 -21.63 -11.52
N ILE A 472 -9.36 -22.75 -10.94
CA ILE A 472 -8.65 -22.73 -9.67
C ILE A 472 -7.28 -22.11 -9.89
N GLN A 473 -6.96 -21.08 -9.11
CA GLN A 473 -5.72 -20.35 -9.20
C GLN A 473 -4.91 -20.48 -7.91
N ARG A 474 -3.57 -20.40 -8.01
CA ARG A 474 -2.64 -20.32 -6.88
C ARG A 474 -1.66 -19.17 -7.06
N PRO A 475 -1.07 -18.64 -5.98
CA PRO A 475 0.11 -17.79 -6.12
C PRO A 475 1.26 -18.55 -6.80
N ILE A 476 2.17 -17.81 -7.43
CA ILE A 476 3.42 -18.39 -7.92
C ILE A 476 4.28 -18.85 -6.75
N THR A 477 5.09 -19.87 -6.99
CA THR A 477 6.10 -20.35 -6.05
C THR A 477 7.34 -19.45 -6.08
N GLU A 478 8.20 -19.53 -5.06
CA GLU A 478 9.48 -18.81 -5.07
C GLU A 478 10.36 -19.20 -6.27
N ALA A 479 10.34 -20.47 -6.68
CA ALA A 479 11.09 -20.95 -7.84
C ALA A 479 10.58 -20.30 -9.14
N GLU A 480 9.26 -20.23 -9.33
CA GLU A 480 8.66 -19.51 -10.47
C GLU A 480 8.97 -18.01 -10.40
N ALA A 481 8.95 -17.42 -9.21
CA ALA A 481 9.29 -16.01 -9.02
C ALA A 481 10.75 -15.70 -9.36
N GLU A 482 11.69 -16.61 -9.09
CA GLU A 482 13.10 -16.47 -9.43
C GLU A 482 13.33 -16.40 -10.96
N GLU A 483 12.49 -17.09 -11.75
CA GLU A 483 12.56 -17.12 -13.22
C GLU A 483 11.98 -15.87 -13.91
N ILE A 484 11.30 -14.97 -13.17
CA ILE A 484 10.68 -13.77 -13.77
C ILE A 484 11.74 -12.70 -14.06
N GLU A 485 12.00 -12.42 -15.34
CA GLU A 485 12.97 -11.40 -15.74
C GLU A 485 12.42 -9.96 -15.70
N GLU A 486 13.31 -8.96 -15.66
CA GLU A 486 12.97 -7.52 -15.68
C GLU A 486 12.00 -7.16 -16.81
N ALA A 487 12.21 -7.69 -18.02
CA ALA A 487 11.35 -7.41 -19.17
C ALA A 487 9.89 -7.88 -18.94
N ARG A 488 9.71 -9.05 -18.31
CA ARG A 488 8.39 -9.60 -18.01
C ARG A 488 7.69 -8.81 -16.90
N VAL A 489 8.44 -8.34 -15.89
CA VAL A 489 7.88 -7.44 -14.86
C VAL A 489 7.44 -6.11 -15.48
N LEU A 490 8.25 -5.54 -16.37
CA LEU A 490 7.93 -4.28 -17.03
C LEU A 490 6.67 -4.41 -17.90
N GLU A 491 6.56 -5.48 -18.69
CA GLU A 491 5.36 -5.77 -19.47
C GLU A 491 4.11 -5.90 -18.58
N ALA A 492 4.22 -6.61 -17.45
CA ALA A 492 3.11 -6.79 -16.52
C ALA A 492 2.68 -5.49 -15.83
N LEU A 493 3.61 -4.56 -15.57
CA LEU A 493 3.32 -3.23 -15.03
C LEU A 493 2.64 -2.31 -16.05
N GLU A 494 3.01 -2.41 -17.33
CA GLU A 494 2.46 -1.57 -18.41
C GLU A 494 1.06 -2.02 -18.88
N LYS A 495 0.60 -3.20 -18.46
CA LYS A 495 -0.65 -3.81 -18.92
C LYS A 495 -1.88 -3.36 -18.12
N ALA A 496 -2.93 -2.94 -18.84
CA ALA A 496 -4.22 -2.55 -18.27
C ALA A 496 -4.98 -3.73 -17.63
N ASP A 497 -5.85 -3.44 -16.64
CA ASP A 497 -6.62 -4.45 -15.87
C ASP A 497 -7.53 -5.33 -16.75
N ASN A 498 -7.97 -4.82 -17.91
CA ASN A 498 -8.87 -5.51 -18.82
C ASN A 498 -8.16 -6.34 -19.90
N GLY A 499 -6.82 -6.31 -19.92
CA GLY A 499 -6.04 -7.05 -20.89
C GLY A 499 -6.00 -8.55 -20.56
N ARG A 500 -6.17 -9.42 -21.55
CA ARG A 500 -5.83 -10.84 -21.40
C ARG A 500 -4.32 -10.97 -21.11
N GLY A 501 -3.94 -11.26 -19.87
CA GLY A 501 -2.60 -11.69 -19.47
C GLY A 501 -2.13 -11.16 -18.12
N GLU A 502 -0.84 -11.29 -17.84
CA GLU A 502 -0.28 -11.02 -16.53
C GLU A 502 -0.25 -9.53 -16.21
N THR A 503 -0.88 -9.13 -15.11
CA THR A 503 -0.90 -7.75 -14.59
C THR A 503 -0.23 -7.68 -13.23
N PHE A 504 0.84 -6.89 -13.10
CA PHE A 504 1.46 -6.60 -11.81
C PHE A 504 1.07 -5.19 -11.37
N ARG A 505 0.78 -5.00 -10.08
CA ARG A 505 0.28 -3.72 -9.55
C ARG A 505 1.20 -3.18 -8.48
N LEU A 506 1.21 -1.86 -8.38
CA LEU A 506 1.91 -1.11 -7.36
C LEU A 506 0.92 -0.67 -6.29
N TRP A 507 1.44 -0.19 -5.16
CA TRP A 507 0.64 0.29 -4.04
C TRP A 507 1.02 1.72 -3.67
N TYR A 508 0.04 2.48 -3.19
CA TYR A 508 0.26 3.73 -2.48
C TYR A 508 0.57 3.45 -1.00
N GLU A 509 1.72 3.93 -0.56
CA GLU A 509 2.13 4.04 0.84
C GLU A 509 1.91 5.48 1.30
N TYR A 510 0.84 5.72 2.06
CA TYR A 510 0.44 7.06 2.47
C TYR A 510 1.38 7.65 3.53
N LEU A 511 1.81 8.89 3.31
CA LEU A 511 2.70 9.64 4.19
C LEU A 511 1.95 10.87 4.74
N GLU A 512 1.37 10.73 5.94
CA GLU A 512 0.78 11.85 6.67
C GLU A 512 1.87 12.48 7.55
N CYS A 513 2.08 13.79 7.38
CA CYS A 513 2.98 14.55 8.22
C CYS A 513 2.25 14.88 9.52
N VAL A 514 2.80 14.48 10.66
CA VAL A 514 2.20 14.70 11.98
C VAL A 514 2.84 15.88 12.72
N SER A 515 4.12 16.13 12.49
CA SER A 515 4.83 17.25 13.11
C SER A 515 6.15 17.55 12.40
N TYR A 516 6.75 18.70 12.69
CA TYR A 516 8.13 19.01 12.34
C TYR A 516 8.93 19.28 13.61
N ASP A 517 9.61 18.26 14.14
CA ASP A 517 10.44 18.41 15.33
C ASP A 517 11.73 19.20 15.02
N GLN A 518 11.74 20.47 15.42
CA GLN A 518 12.88 21.36 15.22
C GLN A 518 14.08 21.01 16.13
N GLU A 519 13.84 20.43 17.31
CA GLU A 519 14.91 20.03 18.23
C GLU A 519 15.63 18.78 17.70
N PHE A 520 14.87 17.80 17.20
CA PHE A 520 15.40 16.64 16.49
C PHE A 520 16.32 17.06 15.34
N TYR A 521 15.84 17.97 14.48
CA TYR A 521 16.63 18.49 13.36
C TYR A 521 17.91 19.20 13.83
N LYS A 522 17.82 20.10 14.81
CA LYS A 522 18.99 20.82 15.36
C LYS A 522 20.04 19.85 15.90
N LYS A 523 19.63 18.82 16.63
CA LYS A 523 20.52 17.76 17.13
C LYS A 523 21.21 17.00 16.01
N LEU A 524 20.51 16.69 14.92
CA LEU A 524 21.11 16.05 13.74
C LEU A 524 22.18 16.94 13.09
N VAL A 525 21.90 18.23 12.91
CA VAL A 525 22.85 19.19 12.33
C VAL A 525 24.10 19.30 13.19
N ILE A 526 23.95 19.49 14.51
CA ILE A 526 25.08 19.53 15.47
C ILE A 526 25.90 18.24 15.34
N LYS A 527 25.24 17.08 15.33
CA LYS A 527 25.93 15.79 15.27
C LYS A 527 26.67 15.58 13.94
N GLN A 528 26.17 16.13 12.84
CA GLN A 528 26.85 16.08 11.55
C GLN A 528 28.12 16.95 11.55
N HIS A 529 28.07 18.14 12.18
CA HIS A 529 29.26 18.96 12.34
C HIS A 529 30.34 18.27 13.18
N GLU A 530 29.96 17.65 14.31
CA GLU A 530 30.87 16.82 15.11
C GLU A 530 31.46 15.62 14.33
N PHE A 531 30.72 15.11 13.35
CA PHE A 531 31.17 13.97 12.54
C PHE A 531 32.19 14.36 11.46
N ASN A 532 32.19 15.63 11.05
CA ASN A 532 33.05 16.17 9.99
C ASN A 532 34.32 16.84 10.52
N THR A 533 34.38 17.14 11.82
CA THR A 533 35.58 17.57 12.55
C THR A 533 36.38 16.37 13.03
#